data_AF-A0A7C5MJ29-F1
#
_entry.id   AF-A0A7C5MJ29-F1
#
_cell.length_a   1.000
_cell.length_b   1.000
_cell.length_c   1.000
_cell.angle_alpha   90.00
_cell.angle_beta   90.00
_cell.angle_gamma   90.00
#
_symmetry.space_group_name_H-M   'P 1'
#
loop_
_entity.id
_entity.type
_entity.pdbx_description
1 polymer ?
#
loop_
_entity_poly.entity_id
_entity_poly.type
_entity_poly.pdbx_seq_one_letter_code
_entity_poly.pdbx_strand_id
1 'polypeptide(L)'
;MPLAIVIFNDNDFPVKIDGLSIELIHGRERIRTLSPNEVVYRLFRKNPTWINRRIPKIPRSELNAAALDDFDQKFLMQKIIEPKGRGGGFLYLHIPDSQNLVSYLRESVVYIPNIYRLDDGSRLIFFEIELKAAVRPSVAP
;
A
#
# COMPACT_ATOMS: atom_id res chain seq x y z
N MET A 1 8.39 4.12 -1.80
CA MET A 1 7.94 3.69 -3.14
C MET A 1 6.42 3.55 -3.12
N PRO A 2 5.67 4.22 -4.01
CA PRO A 2 4.25 3.96 -4.19
C PRO A 2 4.03 2.65 -4.97
N LEU A 3 3.06 1.84 -4.55
CA LEU A 3 2.60 0.63 -5.22
C LEU A 3 1.10 0.77 -5.47
N ALA A 4 0.69 0.80 -6.73
CA ALA A 4 -0.72 0.86 -7.10
C ALA A 4 -1.35 -0.54 -6.99
N ILE A 5 -2.46 -0.64 -6.27
CA ILE A 5 -3.27 -1.85 -6.19
C ILE A 5 -4.63 -1.54 -6.79
N VAL A 6 -5.03 -2.36 -7.77
CA VAL A 6 -6.35 -2.31 -8.40
C VAL A 6 -7.05 -3.62 -8.08
N ILE A 7 -8.29 -3.50 -7.62
CA ILE A 7 -9.13 -4.63 -7.25
C ILE A 7 -10.39 -4.62 -8.10
N PHE A 8 -10.73 -5.79 -8.64
CA PHE A 8 -11.97 -6.07 -9.32
C PHE A 8 -12.80 -6.99 -8.42
N ASN A 9 -14.03 -6.58 -8.11
CA ASN A 9 -14.93 -7.40 -7.31
C ASN A 9 -15.89 -8.15 -8.23
N ASP A 10 -15.53 -9.36 -8.62
CA ASP A 10 -16.38 -10.19 -9.47
C ASP A 10 -17.49 -10.92 -8.71
N ASN A 11 -17.66 -10.67 -7.41
CA ASN A 11 -18.78 -11.22 -6.64
C ASN A 11 -20.09 -10.48 -6.94
N ASP A 12 -21.19 -11.05 -6.46
CA ASP A 12 -22.53 -10.46 -6.44
C ASP A 12 -22.82 -9.70 -5.13
N PHE A 13 -21.85 -9.62 -4.21
CA PHE A 13 -21.92 -8.88 -2.95
C PHE A 13 -20.75 -7.88 -2.81
N PRO A 14 -20.92 -6.80 -2.01
CA PRO A 14 -19.86 -5.84 -1.73
C PRO A 14 -18.76 -6.45 -0.85
N VAL A 15 -17.51 -6.07 -1.12
CA VAL A 15 -16.34 -6.49 -0.35
C VAL A 15 -15.64 -5.30 0.31
N LYS A 16 -15.10 -5.54 1.51
CA LYS A 16 -14.26 -4.58 2.25
C LYS A 16 -12.83 -5.09 2.32
N ILE A 17 -11.89 -4.21 2.00
CA ILE A 17 -10.45 -4.48 2.04
C ILE A 17 -9.80 -3.55 3.06
N ASP A 18 -8.95 -4.13 3.91
CA ASP A 18 -8.12 -3.39 4.85
C ASP A 18 -6.69 -3.26 4.30
N GLY A 19 -6.42 -2.13 3.63
CA GLY A 19 -5.14 -1.85 3.00
C GLY A 19 -3.98 -1.67 3.98
N LEU A 20 -4.25 -1.32 5.25
CA LEU A 20 -3.21 -1.22 6.29
C LEU A 20 -2.66 -2.59 6.69
N SER A 21 -3.40 -3.66 6.44
CA SER A 21 -2.96 -5.03 6.68
C SER A 21 -2.15 -5.63 5.54
N ILE A 22 -2.06 -4.94 4.38
CA ILE A 22 -1.32 -5.42 3.23
C ILE A 22 0.18 -5.33 3.50
N GLU A 23 0.88 -6.42 3.21
CA GLU A 23 2.31 -6.57 3.45
C GLU A 23 3.05 -6.86 2.14
N LEU A 24 4.21 -6.23 1.95
CA LEU A 24 5.20 -6.69 0.99
C LEU A 24 6.15 -7.65 1.70
N ILE A 25 6.21 -8.89 1.22
CA ILE A 25 7.06 -9.95 1.76
C ILE A 25 8.27 -10.11 0.85
N HIS A 26 9.47 -10.08 1.42
CA HIS A 26 10.73 -10.37 0.74
C HIS A 26 11.59 -11.29 1.63
N GLY A 27 11.69 -12.58 1.28
CA GLY A 27 12.33 -13.57 2.14
C GLY A 27 11.65 -13.67 3.52
N ARG A 28 12.35 -13.24 4.58
CA ARG A 28 11.82 -13.19 5.95
C ARG A 28 11.27 -11.80 6.34
N GLU A 29 11.48 -10.81 5.50
CA GLU A 29 11.05 -9.44 5.77
C GLU A 29 9.57 -9.25 5.44
N ARG A 30 8.88 -8.49 6.28
CA ARG A 30 7.49 -8.07 6.09
C ARG A 30 7.40 -6.56 6.22
N ILE A 31 7.07 -5.89 5.13
CA ILE A 31 6.99 -4.43 5.05
C ILE A 31 5.53 -4.03 4.92
N ARG A 32 5.06 -3.20 5.85
CA ARG A 32 3.72 -2.61 5.79
C ARG A 32 3.74 -1.27 5.08
N THR A 33 2.57 -0.85 4.60
CA THR A 33 2.39 0.52 4.14
C THR A 33 2.68 1.50 5.29
N LEU A 34 3.38 2.58 4.95
CA LEU A 34 3.49 3.76 5.80
C LEU A 34 2.11 4.40 5.99
N SER A 35 1.90 5.16 7.05
CA SER A 35 0.71 6.02 7.14
C SER A 35 0.89 7.33 6.37
N PRO A 36 -0.20 8.02 5.97
CA PRO A 36 -0.13 9.30 5.25
C PRO A 36 0.78 10.33 5.91
N ASN A 37 0.71 10.45 7.25
CA ASN A 37 1.57 11.35 8.03
C ASN A 37 3.07 11.02 7.85
N GLU A 38 3.44 9.73 7.83
CA GLU A 38 4.83 9.32 7.67
C GLU A 38 5.34 9.62 6.26
N VAL A 39 4.49 9.47 5.25
CA VAL A 39 4.83 9.77 3.86
C VAL A 39 5.03 11.27 3.66
N VAL A 40 4.09 12.10 4.12
CA VAL A 40 4.22 13.56 4.04
C VAL A 40 5.46 14.02 4.81
N TYR A 41 5.67 13.51 6.02
CA TYR A 41 6.86 13.83 6.80
C TYR A 41 8.16 13.52 6.06
N ARG A 42 8.25 12.35 5.42
CA ARG A 42 9.44 11.90 4.67
C ARG A 42 9.67 12.70 3.38
N LEU A 43 8.60 13.09 2.68
CA LEU A 43 8.70 13.82 1.40
C LEU A 43 9.09 15.29 1.59
N PHE A 44 8.63 15.94 2.66
CA PHE A 44 8.75 17.39 2.81
C PHE A 44 9.82 17.85 3.82
N ARG A 45 10.56 16.92 4.47
CA ARG A 45 11.68 17.31 5.36
C ARG A 45 12.99 17.51 4.59
N LYS A 46 13.60 18.68 4.81
CA LYS A 46 14.91 19.09 4.26
C LYS A 46 16.12 18.30 4.80
N ASN A 47 16.00 17.62 5.94
CA ASN A 47 17.06 16.79 6.52
C ASN A 47 16.46 15.46 7.02
N PRO A 48 16.57 14.37 6.25
CA PRO A 48 16.13 13.07 6.69
C PRO A 48 17.18 12.51 7.65
N THR A 49 17.03 12.73 8.95
CA THR A 49 17.76 11.87 9.91
C THR A 49 17.08 10.52 9.89
N TRP A 50 17.68 9.60 9.11
CA TRP A 50 17.28 8.22 8.81
C TRP A 50 17.34 7.27 10.02
N ILE A 51 17.00 7.76 11.21
CA ILE A 51 16.97 6.94 12.39
C ILE A 51 15.57 6.33 12.49
N ASN A 52 15.53 5.01 12.69
CA ASN A 52 14.39 4.15 13.00
C ASN A 52 13.67 4.55 14.31
N ARG A 53 13.53 5.85 14.57
CA ARG A 53 12.81 6.42 15.70
C ARG A 53 11.35 6.52 15.29
N ARG A 54 10.47 6.10 16.19
CA ARG A 54 9.03 6.43 16.17
C ARG A 54 8.90 7.86 15.68
N ILE A 55 8.21 8.05 14.56
CA ILE A 55 8.00 9.39 14.01
C ILE A 55 7.34 10.20 15.12
N PRO A 56 7.93 11.35 15.50
CA PRO A 56 7.30 12.19 16.52
C PRO A 56 5.87 12.46 16.08
N LYS A 57 4.92 12.49 17.02
CA LYS A 57 3.55 12.93 16.70
C LYS A 57 3.62 14.40 16.31
N ILE A 58 3.84 14.65 15.04
CA ILE A 58 3.95 15.99 14.48
C ILE A 58 2.52 16.51 14.30
N PRO A 59 2.18 17.67 14.87
CA PRO A 59 0.88 18.29 14.63
C PRO A 59 0.61 18.44 13.14
N ARG A 60 -0.63 18.17 12.70
CA ARG A 60 -1.03 18.36 11.29
C ARG A 60 -0.71 19.76 10.76
N SER A 61 -0.69 20.78 11.62
CA SER A 61 -0.32 22.17 11.29
C SER A 61 1.14 22.35 10.87
N GLU A 62 2.03 21.44 11.25
CA GLU A 62 3.45 21.44 10.85
C GLU A 62 3.70 20.60 9.58
N LEU A 63 2.69 19.85 9.12
CA LEU A 63 2.72 19.09 7.87
C LEU A 63 2.05 19.89 6.75
N ASN A 64 2.44 19.63 5.51
CA ASN A 64 1.78 20.23 4.36
C ASN A 64 0.34 19.67 4.26
N ALA A 65 -0.64 20.46 4.73
CA ALA A 65 -2.05 20.06 4.81
C ALA A 65 -2.63 19.68 3.44
N ALA A 66 -2.32 20.44 2.38
CA ALA A 66 -2.78 20.13 1.03
C ALA A 66 -2.23 18.79 0.53
N ALA A 67 -0.97 18.47 0.88
CA ALA A 67 -0.40 17.16 0.55
C ALA A 67 -1.03 16.03 1.38
N LEU A 68 -1.32 16.26 2.67
CA LEU A 68 -2.03 15.29 3.50
C LEU A 68 -3.39 14.92 2.93
N ASP A 69 -4.18 15.91 2.51
CA ASP A 69 -5.50 15.67 1.94
C ASP A 69 -5.42 14.88 0.62
N ASP A 70 -4.41 15.18 -0.22
CA ASP A 70 -4.16 14.42 -1.46
C ASP A 70 -3.77 12.96 -1.17
N PHE A 71 -2.90 12.72 -0.17
CA PHE A 71 -2.54 11.37 0.23
C PHE A 71 -3.72 10.63 0.88
N ASP A 72 -4.48 11.27 1.77
CA ASP A 72 -5.65 10.65 2.41
C ASP A 72 -6.67 10.13 1.37
N GLN A 73 -6.79 10.80 0.21
CA GLN A 73 -7.65 10.36 -0.90
C GLN A 73 -7.04 9.23 -1.74
N LYS A 74 -5.72 9.20 -1.90
CA LYS A 74 -5.01 8.24 -2.78
C LYS A 74 -4.61 6.95 -2.09
N PHE A 75 -4.44 6.99 -0.77
CA PHE A 75 -4.03 5.84 0.01
C PHE A 75 -5.07 4.72 -0.04
N LEU A 76 -4.61 3.49 -0.21
CA LEU A 76 -5.43 2.32 0.03
C LEU A 76 -5.51 2.06 1.53
N MET A 77 -6.43 2.77 2.22
CA MET A 77 -6.76 2.55 3.63
C MET A 77 -7.85 1.47 3.71
N GLN A 78 -9.04 1.81 4.17
CA GLN A 78 -10.21 0.94 4.03
C GLN A 78 -10.91 1.23 2.72
N LYS A 79 -11.17 0.19 1.93
CA LYS A 79 -11.89 0.31 0.66
C LYS A 79 -13.08 -0.63 0.63
N ILE A 80 -14.25 -0.09 0.32
CA ILE A 80 -15.43 -0.86 -0.04
C ILE A 80 -15.51 -0.88 -1.57
N ILE A 81 -15.79 -2.06 -2.14
CA ILE A 81 -15.94 -2.25 -3.57
C ILE A 81 -17.26 -2.97 -3.79
N GLU A 82 -18.17 -2.28 -4.48
CA GLU A 82 -19.50 -2.78 -4.81
C GLU A 82 -19.47 -4.04 -5.69
N PRO A 83 -20.56 -4.82 -5.76
CA PRO A 83 -20.68 -5.96 -6.67
C PRO A 83 -20.34 -5.58 -8.11
N LYS A 84 -19.57 -6.42 -8.79
CA LYS A 84 -19.08 -6.19 -10.17
C LYS A 84 -18.33 -4.86 -10.36
N GLY A 85 -17.89 -4.27 -9.25
CA GLY A 85 -17.23 -2.97 -9.21
C GLY A 85 -15.71 -3.08 -9.32
N ARG A 86 -15.08 -1.92 -9.43
CA ARG A 86 -13.62 -1.76 -9.37
C ARG A 86 -13.25 -0.71 -8.34
N GLY A 87 -12.13 -0.94 -7.66
CA GLY A 87 -11.57 -0.01 -6.70
C GLY A 87 -10.06 -0.13 -6.64
N GLY A 88 -9.43 0.72 -5.85
CA GLY A 88 -7.98 0.70 -5.70
C GLY A 88 -7.46 1.90 -4.95
N GLY A 89 -6.14 1.94 -4.83
CA GLY A 89 -5.38 3.01 -4.20
C GLY A 89 -3.89 2.68 -4.19
N PHE A 90 -3.12 3.50 -3.49
CA PHE A 90 -1.68 3.34 -3.37
C PHE A 90 -1.31 2.86 -1.97
N LEU A 91 -0.39 1.90 -1.94
CA LEU A 91 0.41 1.57 -0.76
C LEU A 91 1.72 2.33 -0.86
N TYR A 92 2.22 2.87 0.26
CA TYR A 92 3.49 3.58 0.28
C TYR A 92 4.48 2.80 1.13
N LEU A 93 5.43 2.15 0.47
CA LEU A 93 6.33 1.19 1.10
C LEU A 93 7.72 1.79 1.30
N HIS A 94 8.33 1.49 2.44
CA HIS A 94 9.73 1.78 2.70
C HIS A 94 10.58 0.54 2.35
N ILE A 95 11.25 0.58 1.21
CA ILE A 95 12.08 -0.51 0.71
C ILE A 95 13.51 -0.33 1.25
N PRO A 96 14.07 -1.28 2.02
CA PRO A 96 15.42 -1.16 2.59
C PRO A 96 16.52 -1.07 1.53
N ASP A 97 16.47 -1.92 0.50
CA ASP A 97 17.39 -1.88 -0.65
C ASP A 97 16.76 -1.13 -1.82
N SER A 98 16.78 0.21 -1.73
CA SER A 98 16.29 1.05 -2.83
C SER A 98 17.27 1.13 -4.01
N GLN A 99 18.54 0.72 -3.86
CA GLN A 99 19.52 0.80 -4.94
C GLN A 99 19.32 -0.31 -5.98
N ASN A 100 18.81 -1.47 -5.56
CA ASN A 100 18.43 -2.57 -6.47
C ASN A 100 16.93 -2.88 -6.43
N LEU A 101 16.10 -1.84 -6.54
CA LEU A 101 14.65 -1.95 -6.39
C LEU A 101 14.01 -3.01 -7.32
N VAL A 102 14.46 -3.11 -8.57
CA VAL A 102 13.90 -4.07 -9.53
C VAL A 102 14.14 -5.51 -9.09
N SER A 103 15.35 -5.84 -8.64
CA SER A 103 15.67 -7.20 -8.17
C SER A 103 14.93 -7.49 -6.87
N TYR A 104 14.91 -6.53 -5.93
CA TYR A 104 14.16 -6.64 -4.69
C TYR A 104 12.68 -6.97 -4.94
N LEU A 105 12.01 -6.19 -5.80
CA LEU A 105 10.60 -6.41 -6.13
C LEU A 105 10.37 -7.71 -6.89
N ARG A 106 11.31 -8.14 -7.73
CA ARG A 106 11.19 -9.40 -8.49
C ARG A 106 11.08 -10.62 -7.58
N GLU A 107 11.68 -10.56 -6.41
CA GLU A 107 11.67 -11.61 -5.38
C GLU A 107 10.63 -11.34 -4.27
N SER A 108 9.81 -10.30 -4.43
CA SER A 108 8.81 -9.91 -3.45
C SER A 108 7.40 -10.37 -3.82
N VAL A 109 6.57 -10.58 -2.80
CA VAL A 109 5.15 -10.91 -2.90
C VAL A 109 4.32 -9.88 -2.14
N VAL A 110 3.23 -9.42 -2.74
CA VAL A 110 2.21 -8.63 -2.03
C VAL A 110 1.21 -9.59 -1.41
N TYR A 111 1.11 -9.56 -0.09
CA TYR A 111 0.18 -10.36 0.69
C TYR A 111 -1.00 -9.51 1.17
N ILE A 112 -2.21 -9.90 0.79
CA ILE A 112 -3.48 -9.23 1.14
C ILE A 112 -4.28 -10.18 2.04
N PRO A 113 -4.14 -10.07 3.38
CA PRO A 113 -4.75 -11.03 4.30
C PRO A 113 -6.24 -10.79 4.57
N ASN A 114 -6.68 -9.53 4.54
CA ASN A 114 -7.93 -9.11 5.15
C ASN A 114 -8.90 -8.58 4.09
N ILE A 115 -9.70 -9.49 3.57
CA ILE A 115 -10.82 -9.21 2.68
C ILE A 115 -12.07 -9.76 3.34
N TYR A 116 -13.11 -8.94 3.41
CA TYR A 116 -14.34 -9.28 4.09
C TYR A 116 -15.53 -9.10 3.17
N ARG A 117 -16.51 -9.99 3.31
CA ARG A 117 -17.86 -9.76 2.81
C ARG A 117 -18.49 -8.68 3.68
N LEU A 118 -19.08 -7.64 3.08
CA LEU A 118 -19.54 -6.49 3.87
C LEU A 118 -20.91 -6.73 4.53
N ASP A 119 -21.73 -7.59 3.97
CA ASP A 119 -23.09 -7.88 4.44
C ASP A 119 -23.14 -8.73 5.71
N ASP A 120 -22.28 -9.74 5.84
CA ASP A 120 -22.22 -10.64 7.00
C ASP A 120 -20.92 -10.52 7.82
N GLY A 121 -19.94 -9.76 7.33
CA GLY A 121 -18.65 -9.55 8.00
C GLY A 121 -17.72 -10.76 7.93
N SER A 122 -18.07 -11.81 7.18
CA SER A 122 -17.24 -13.00 7.02
C SER A 122 -15.92 -12.66 6.31
N ARG A 123 -14.85 -13.33 6.75
CA ARG A 123 -13.54 -13.20 6.11
C ARG A 123 -13.47 -14.09 4.87
N LEU A 124 -13.09 -13.51 3.75
CA LEU A 124 -12.86 -14.21 2.49
C LEU A 124 -11.42 -14.75 2.43
N ILE A 125 -11.06 -15.30 1.28
CA ILE A 125 -9.68 -15.74 1.00
C ILE A 125 -8.67 -14.59 1.09
N PHE A 126 -7.40 -14.94 1.27
CA PHE A 126 -6.28 -14.03 1.11
C PHE A 126 -5.74 -14.09 -0.31
N PHE A 127 -4.95 -13.09 -0.70
CA PHE A 127 -4.23 -13.07 -1.97
C PHE A 127 -2.73 -12.95 -1.75
N GLU A 128 -1.97 -13.66 -2.57
CA GLU A 128 -0.53 -13.52 -2.72
C GLU A 128 -0.23 -13.19 -4.19
N ILE A 129 0.39 -12.04 -4.42
CA ILE A 129 0.65 -11.53 -5.77
C ILE A 129 2.17 -11.38 -5.94
N GLU A 130 2.76 -12.27 -6.74
CA GLU A 130 4.17 -12.16 -7.12
C GLU A 130 4.39 -10.91 -7.97
N LEU A 131 5.34 -10.06 -7.57
CA LEU A 131 5.63 -8.83 -8.31
C LEU A 131 6.53 -9.05 -9.53
N LYS A 132 7.10 -10.24 -9.71
CA LYS A 132 7.96 -10.60 -10.86
C LYS A 132 7.36 -10.22 -12.21
N ALA A 133 6.05 -10.36 -12.39
CA ALA A 133 5.36 -9.98 -13.63
C ALA A 133 5.28 -8.45 -13.81
N ALA A 134 5.09 -7.70 -12.72
CA ALA A 134 4.96 -6.25 -12.73
C ALA A 134 6.30 -5.51 -12.98
N VAL A 135 7.44 -6.16 -12.70
CA VAL A 135 8.79 -5.57 -12.91
C VAL A 135 9.46 -6.00 -14.22
N ARG A 136 8.75 -6.71 -15.11
CA ARG A 136 9.28 -6.98 -16.46
C ARG A 136 9.31 -5.67 -17.25
N PRO A 137 10.39 -5.38 -18.01
CA PRO A 137 10.35 -4.29 -18.96
C PRO A 137 9.19 -4.56 -19.93
N SER A 138 8.31 -3.56 -20.11
CA SER A 138 7.31 -3.60 -21.16
C SER A 138 8.06 -3.76 -22.48
N VAL A 139 7.98 -4.94 -23.08
CA VAL A 139 8.30 -5.08 -24.50
C VAL A 139 7.15 -4.36 -25.20
N ALA A 140 7.41 -3.12 -25.60
CA ALA A 140 6.48 -2.39 -26.46
C ALA A 140 6.34 -3.21 -27.76
N PRO A 141 5.10 -3.38 -28.27
CA PRO A 141 4.88 -3.98 -29.59
C PRO A 141 5.49 -3.13 -30.71
#